data_AF-A0A7J8NFU6-F1
#
_entry.id   AF-A0A7J8NFU6-F1
#
_cell.length_a   1.000
_cell.length_b   1.000
_cell.length_c   1.000
_cell.angle_alpha   90.00
_cell.angle_beta   90.00
_cell.angle_gamma   90.00
#
_symmetry.space_group_name_H-M   'P 1'
#
loop_
_entity.id
_entity.type
_entity.pdbx_description
1 polymer ?
#
loop_
_entity_poly.entity_id
_entity_poly.type
_entity_poly.pdbx_seq_one_letter_code
_entity_poly.pdbx_strand_id
1 'polypeptide(L)'
;NSNFSISAVLARDSEGLIIGACTYPLEDVADAFVAEARACERALYFARDMDFRKVVLEGDLLTVTYNFVPREVNRAAHKLAMVGRNQKLPCFWVEEAPLLVVEVAELDRHEWYRRG
;
A
#
# COMPACT_ATOMS: atom_id res chain seq x y z
N ASN A 1 -2.61 28.46 11.39
CA ASN A 1 -2.58 28.18 9.94
C ASN A 1 -2.20 26.73 9.76
N SER A 2 -3.16 25.87 9.45
CA SER A 2 -2.86 24.57 8.86
C SER A 2 -2.34 24.81 7.44
N ASN A 3 -1.24 24.17 7.08
CA ASN A 3 -0.76 24.20 5.69
C ASN A 3 -1.73 23.34 4.86
N PHE A 4 -2.52 24.01 4.03
CA PHE A 4 -3.44 23.34 3.11
C PHE A 4 -2.68 22.88 1.87
N SER A 5 -2.82 21.61 1.50
CA SER A 5 -2.24 21.01 0.30
C SER A 5 -3.30 20.20 -0.45
N ILE A 6 -3.02 19.88 -1.71
CA ILE A 6 -3.90 19.05 -2.54
C ILE A 6 -3.07 17.92 -3.13
N SER A 7 -3.53 16.69 -2.97
CA SER A 7 -3.06 15.58 -3.79
C SER A 7 -3.90 15.48 -5.05
N ALA A 8 -3.25 15.31 -6.20
CA ALA A 8 -3.89 14.99 -7.46
C ALA A 8 -3.43 13.61 -7.93
N VAL A 9 -4.35 12.83 -8.50
CA VAL A 9 -4.08 11.51 -9.06
C VAL A 9 -4.65 11.48 -10.47
N LEU A 10 -3.85 10.99 -11.42
CA LEU A 10 -4.25 10.74 -12.80
C LEU A 10 -3.93 9.29 -13.14
N ALA A 11 -4.95 8.48 -13.43
CA ALA A 11 -4.76 7.11 -13.87
C ALA A 11 -4.80 7.04 -15.40
N ARG A 12 -3.84 6.31 -15.96
CA ARG A 12 -3.74 6.01 -17.39
C ARG A 12 -3.69 4.52 -17.63
N ASP A 13 -4.22 4.06 -18.76
CA ASP A 13 -4.02 2.69 -19.21
C ASP A 13 -2.65 2.50 -19.90
N SER A 14 -2.40 1.30 -20.44
CA SER A 14 -1.13 0.96 -21.10
C SER A 14 -0.87 1.73 -22.39
N GLU A 15 -1.92 2.28 -23.02
CA GLU A 15 -1.81 3.11 -24.22
C GLU A 15 -1.63 4.59 -23.86
N GLY A 16 -1.60 4.92 -22.56
CA GLY A 16 -1.48 6.28 -22.06
C GLY A 16 -2.80 7.06 -22.03
N LEU A 17 -3.95 6.41 -22.29
CA LEU A 17 -5.25 7.06 -22.24
C LEU A 17 -5.69 7.26 -20.78
N ILE A 18 -6.23 8.44 -20.47
CA ILE A 18 -6.74 8.74 -19.13
C ILE A 18 -8.01 7.93 -18.87
N ILE A 19 -7.99 7.11 -17.82
CA ILE A 19 -9.13 6.27 -17.39
C ILE A 19 -9.70 6.69 -16.03
N GLY A 20 -9.08 7.67 -15.37
CA GLY A 20 -9.59 8.21 -14.11
C GLY A 20 -8.73 9.35 -13.59
N ALA A 21 -9.33 10.21 -12.78
CA ALA A 21 -8.62 11.28 -12.08
C ALA A 21 -9.36 11.62 -10.78
N CYS A 22 -8.63 12.09 -9.78
CA CYS A 22 -9.23 12.65 -8.57
C CYS A 22 -8.28 13.64 -7.88
N THR A 23 -8.85 14.46 -7.01
CA THR A 23 -8.08 15.34 -6.12
C THR A 23 -8.57 15.15 -4.69
N TYR A 24 -7.65 15.28 -3.73
CA TYR A 24 -7.95 15.18 -2.31
C TYR A 24 -7.31 16.34 -1.56
N PRO A 25 -8.09 17.13 -0.80
CA PRO A 25 -7.51 18.11 0.10
C PRO A 25 -6.78 17.39 1.24
N LEU A 26 -5.61 17.90 1.59
CA LEU A 26 -4.78 17.43 2.69
C LEU A 26 -4.54 18.55 3.68
N GLU A 27 -4.79 18.25 4.94
CA GLU A 27 -4.46 19.12 6.06
C GLU A 27 -3.14 18.71 6.69
N ASP A 28 -2.40 19.69 7.22
CA ASP A 28 -1.16 19.49 7.97
C ASP A 28 -0.07 18.75 7.18
N VAL A 29 0.21 19.23 5.97
CA VAL A 29 1.36 18.79 5.18
C VAL A 29 2.58 19.63 5.56
N ALA A 30 3.56 18.99 6.20
CA ALA A 30 4.74 19.65 6.75
C ALA A 30 5.74 20.05 5.66
N ASP A 31 5.91 19.22 4.63
CA ASP A 31 6.89 19.40 3.56
C ASP A 31 6.49 18.63 2.28
N ALA A 32 7.29 18.80 1.22
CA ALA A 32 7.07 18.16 -0.07
C ALA A 32 7.18 16.63 -0.03
N PHE A 33 8.02 16.07 0.85
CA PHE A 33 8.15 14.62 1.00
C PHE A 33 6.88 14.02 1.59
N VAL A 34 6.32 14.66 2.63
CA VAL A 34 5.02 14.27 3.21
C VAL A 34 3.89 14.45 2.19
N ALA A 35 3.93 15.51 1.38
CA ALA A 35 2.94 15.74 0.33
C ALA A 35 2.90 14.59 -0.68
N GLU A 36 4.07 14.15 -1.15
CA GLU A 36 4.22 13.05 -2.10
C GLU A 36 3.83 11.70 -1.49
N ALA A 37 4.27 11.41 -0.26
CA ALA A 37 3.87 10.19 0.42
C ALA A 37 2.34 10.08 0.54
N ARG A 38 1.65 11.19 0.84
CA ARG A 38 0.19 11.23 0.87
C ARG A 38 -0.44 11.18 -0.53
N ALA A 39 0.17 11.79 -1.55
CA ALA A 39 -0.28 11.64 -2.93
C ALA A 39 -0.22 10.18 -3.39
N CYS A 40 0.88 9.48 -3.10
CA CYS A 40 1.01 8.04 -3.34
C CYS A 40 -0.05 7.22 -2.59
N GLU A 41 -0.27 7.51 -1.30
CA GLU A 41 -1.33 6.85 -0.51
C GLU A 41 -2.71 7.02 -1.16
N ARG A 42 -3.06 8.25 -1.56
CA ARG A 42 -4.34 8.55 -2.20
C ARG A 42 -4.46 7.90 -3.57
N ALA A 43 -3.37 7.80 -4.32
CA ALA A 43 -3.36 7.08 -5.59
C ALA A 43 -3.62 5.58 -5.42
N LEU A 44 -3.11 4.96 -4.34
CA LEU A 44 -3.40 3.56 -4.02
C LEU A 44 -4.87 3.35 -3.64
N TYR A 45 -5.44 4.24 -2.81
CA TYR A 45 -6.87 4.16 -2.49
C TYR A 45 -7.74 4.33 -3.73
N PHE A 46 -7.42 5.29 -4.60
CA PHE A 46 -8.11 5.50 -5.85
C PHE A 46 -8.03 4.26 -6.76
N ALA A 47 -6.83 3.69 -6.92
CA ALA A 47 -6.63 2.47 -7.70
C ALA A 47 -7.46 1.30 -7.18
N ARG A 48 -7.49 1.12 -5.85
CA ARG A 48 -8.31 0.09 -5.21
C ARG A 48 -9.80 0.31 -5.47
N ASP A 49 -10.28 1.53 -5.29
CA ASP A 49 -11.70 1.87 -5.44
C ASP A 49 -12.16 1.73 -6.91
N MET A 50 -11.23 1.85 -7.87
CA MET A 50 -11.42 1.58 -9.30
C MET A 50 -11.16 0.12 -9.71
N ASP A 51 -10.88 -0.78 -8.77
CA ASP A 51 -10.55 -2.20 -8.98
C ASP A 51 -9.33 -2.45 -9.92
N PHE A 52 -8.36 -1.53 -9.91
CA PHE A 52 -7.11 -1.69 -10.65
C PHE A 52 -6.20 -2.69 -9.95
N ARG A 53 -5.94 -3.84 -10.60
CA ARG A 53 -5.14 -4.94 -10.02
C ARG A 53 -3.63 -4.78 -10.14
N LYS A 54 -3.17 -4.08 -11.19
CA LYS A 54 -1.75 -3.86 -11.47
C LYS A 54 -1.55 -2.38 -11.74
N VAL A 55 -0.79 -1.71 -10.86
CA VAL A 55 -0.57 -0.28 -10.93
C VAL A 55 0.90 0.07 -10.84
N VAL A 56 1.32 1.02 -11.66
CA VAL A 56 2.61 1.67 -11.56
C VAL A 56 2.33 3.09 -11.10
N LEU A 57 2.90 3.46 -9.94
CA LEU A 57 2.82 4.81 -9.43
C LEU A 57 4.03 5.60 -9.92
N GLU A 58 3.74 6.66 -10.66
CA GLU A 58 4.71 7.62 -11.18
C GLU A 58 4.50 8.94 -10.43
N GLY A 59 5.55 9.43 -9.76
CA GLY A 59 5.56 10.74 -9.12
C GLY A 59 6.96 11.35 -9.17
N ASP A 60 7.06 12.66 -8.97
CA ASP A 60 8.31 13.43 -9.18
C ASP A 60 9.43 13.05 -8.21
N LEU A 61 9.10 12.43 -7.09
CA LEU A 61 10.05 12.02 -6.06
C LEU A 61 10.25 10.50 -5.94
N LEU A 62 9.35 9.68 -6.50
CA LEU A 62 9.36 8.22 -6.33
C LEU A 62 8.67 7.50 -7.50
N THR A 63 9.39 6.59 -8.18
CA THR A 63 8.76 5.55 -9.02
C THR A 63 8.59 4.30 -8.19
N VAL A 64 7.35 3.89 -7.92
CA VAL A 64 7.04 2.70 -7.12
C VAL A 64 6.10 1.80 -7.91
N THR A 65 6.49 0.53 -8.07
CA THR A 65 5.59 -0.49 -8.64
C THR A 65 4.85 -1.18 -7.51
N TYR A 66 3.51 -1.23 -7.60
CA TYR A 66 2.69 -1.91 -6.61
C TYR A 66 1.88 -3.04 -7.27
N ASN A 67 1.99 -4.23 -6.70
CA ASN A 67 1.15 -5.35 -7.08
C ASN A 67 0.11 -5.53 -5.98
N PHE A 68 -1.17 -5.39 -6.32
CA PHE A 68 -2.24 -5.66 -5.36
C PHE A 68 -2.23 -7.15 -5.00
N VAL A 69 -2.03 -7.42 -3.71
CA VAL A 69 -2.07 -8.76 -3.12
C VAL A 69 -3.40 -8.92 -2.40
N PRO A 70 -4.32 -9.77 -2.88
CA PRO A 70 -5.62 -10.00 -2.24
C PRO A 70 -5.47 -10.38 -0.76
N ARG A 71 -6.45 -10.03 0.06
CA ARG A 71 -6.39 -10.28 1.51
C ARG A 71 -6.26 -11.76 1.84
N GLU A 72 -6.85 -12.61 1.00
CA GLU A 72 -6.84 -14.08 1.12
C GLU A 72 -5.43 -14.65 1.01
N VAL A 73 -4.53 -13.94 0.31
CA VAL A 73 -3.11 -14.30 0.16
C VAL A 73 -2.18 -13.39 0.98
N ASN A 74 -2.75 -12.58 1.88
CA ASN A 74 -2.02 -11.69 2.79
C ASN A 74 -2.24 -12.07 4.27
N ARG A 75 -2.43 -13.36 4.54
CA ARG A 75 -2.81 -13.88 5.86
C ARG A 75 -1.68 -13.68 6.86
N ALA A 76 -0.43 -13.85 6.44
CA ALA A 76 0.75 -13.60 7.27
C ALA A 76 0.81 -12.15 7.78
N ALA A 77 0.64 -11.15 6.90
CA ALA A 77 0.63 -9.74 7.33
C ALA A 77 -0.57 -9.43 8.24
N HIS A 78 -1.73 -10.04 7.98
CA HIS A 78 -2.87 -9.90 8.87
C HIS A 78 -2.58 -10.44 10.28
N LYS A 79 -1.93 -11.61 10.40
CA LYS A 79 -1.50 -12.15 11.69
C LYS A 79 -0.47 -11.27 12.38
N LEU A 80 0.49 -10.72 11.63
CA LEU A 80 1.47 -9.79 12.20
C LEU A 80 0.80 -8.53 12.74
N ALA A 81 -0.17 -7.98 12.02
CA ALA A 81 -0.96 -6.84 12.50
C ALA A 81 -1.75 -7.18 13.78
N MET A 82 -2.30 -8.39 13.90
CA MET A 82 -2.95 -8.83 15.14
C MET A 82 -1.98 -8.95 16.32
N VAL A 83 -0.77 -9.47 16.08
CA VAL A 83 0.29 -9.53 17.11
C VAL A 83 0.66 -8.11 17.56
N GLY A 84 0.86 -7.20 16.60
CA GLY A 84 1.19 -5.80 16.87
C GLY A 84 0.07 -5.04 17.59
N ARG A 85 -1.21 -5.35 17.32
CA ARG A 85 -2.37 -4.66 17.91
C ARG A 85 -2.38 -4.70 19.45
N ASN A 86 -1.84 -5.75 20.05
CA ASN A 86 -1.79 -5.92 21.50
C ASN A 86 -0.53 -5.29 22.14
N GLN A 87 0.33 -4.68 21.33
CA GLN A 87 1.58 -4.08 21.78
C GLN A 87 1.39 -2.57 21.95
N LYS A 88 1.92 -2.02 23.06
CA LYS A 88 1.83 -0.58 23.36
C LYS A 88 2.92 0.26 22.68
N LEU A 89 3.93 -0.41 22.11
CA LEU A 89 5.10 0.21 21.49
C LEU A 89 5.35 -0.43 20.11
N PRO A 90 6.03 0.28 19.19
CA PRO A 90 6.50 -0.31 17.94
C PRO A 90 7.34 -1.55 18.22
N CYS A 91 7.03 -2.64 17.52
CA CYS A 91 7.74 -3.90 17.64
C CYS A 91 8.59 -4.12 16.38
N PHE A 92 9.84 -4.51 16.60
CA PHE A 92 10.80 -4.81 15.53
C PHE A 92 11.22 -6.28 15.66
N TRP A 93 11.23 -6.97 14.53
CA TRP A 93 11.60 -8.36 14.40
C TRP A 93 12.68 -8.45 13.33
N VAL A 94 13.88 -8.86 13.71
CA VAL A 94 15.04 -8.98 12.81
C VAL A 94 15.42 -10.44 12.78
N GLU A 95 15.56 -11.00 11.57
CA GLU A 95 15.83 -12.42 11.30
C GLU A 95 14.71 -13.41 11.70
N GLU A 96 13.98 -13.16 12.79
CA GLU A 96 12.91 -14.03 13.29
C GLU A 96 11.60 -13.26 13.52
N ALA A 97 10.48 -13.77 12.97
CA ALA A 97 9.13 -13.24 13.17
C ALA A 97 8.35 -14.07 14.21
N PRO A 98 7.24 -13.55 14.77
CA PRO A 98 6.39 -14.33 15.67
C PRO A 98 5.95 -15.65 15.05
N LEU A 99 5.98 -16.75 15.81
CA LEU A 99 5.71 -18.10 15.31
C LEU A 99 4.41 -18.21 14.50
N LEU A 100 3.33 -17.58 14.99
CA LEU A 100 2.02 -17.55 14.30
C LEU A 100 2.07 -16.88 12.90
N VAL A 101 3.01 -15.96 12.69
CA VAL A 101 3.22 -15.29 11.39
C VAL A 101 4.02 -16.20 10.47
N VAL A 102 5.05 -16.87 11.00
CA VAL A 102 5.89 -17.82 10.25
C VAL A 102 5.07 -19.00 9.77
N GLU A 103 4.26 -19.61 10.64
CA GLU A 103 3.40 -20.75 10.28
C GLU A 103 2.44 -20.41 9.13
N VAL A 104 1.82 -19.22 9.17
CA VAL A 104 0.90 -18.78 8.12
C VAL A 104 1.64 -18.42 6.84
N ALA A 105 2.82 -17.79 6.93
CA ALA A 105 3.64 -17.47 5.77
C ALA A 105 4.08 -18.75 5.02
N GLU A 106 4.43 -19.81 5.76
CA GLU A 106 4.78 -21.09 5.15
C GLU A 106 3.57 -21.78 4.51
N LEU A 107 2.39 -21.72 5.13
CA LEU A 107 1.16 -22.23 4.49
C LEU A 107 0.83 -21.46 3.20
N ASP A 108 0.91 -20.13 3.21
CA ASP A 108 0.68 -19.28 2.04
C ASP A 108 1.68 -19.64 0.92
N ARG A 109 2.96 -19.87 1.26
CA ARG A 109 4.01 -20.34 0.34
C ARG A 109 3.64 -21.68 -0.32
N HIS A 110 3.17 -22.65 0.47
CA HIS A 110 2.79 -23.98 -0.04
C HIS A 110 1.52 -23.95 -0.92
N GLU A 111 0.58 -23.05 -0.64
CA GLU A 111 -0.59 -22.83 -1.50
C GLU A 111 -0.23 -22.15 -2.81
N TRP A 112 0.73 -21.22 -2.79
CA TRP A 112 1.23 -20.55 -3.99
C TRP A 112 1.84 -21.55 -4.99
N TYR A 113 2.70 -22.46 -4.53
CA TYR A 113 3.32 -23.48 -5.40
C TYR A 113 2.33 -24.53 -5.94
N ARG A 114 1.15 -24.68 -5.34
CA ARG A 114 0.09 -25.57 -5.85
C ARG A 114 -0.82 -24.92 -6.89
N ARG A 115 -0.73 -23.60 -7.08
CA ARG A 115 -1.56 -22.83 -8.02
C ARG A 115 -0.83 -22.49 -9.33
N GLY A 116 0.50 -22.65 -9.39
CA GLY A 116 1.30 -22.54 -10.61
C GLY A 116 1.44 -23.89 -11.31
#